data_AF-A0A829QCU6-F1
#
_entry.id   AF-A0A829QCU6-F1
#
_cell.length_a   1.000
_cell.length_b   1.000
_cell.length_c   1.000
_cell.angle_alpha   90.00
_cell.angle_beta   90.00
_cell.angle_gamma   90.00
#
_symmetry.space_group_name_H-M   'P 1'
#
loop_
_entity.id
_entity.type
_entity.pdbx_description
1 polymer ?
#
loop_
_entity_poly.entity_id
_entity_poly.type
_entity_poly.pdbx_seq_one_letter_code
_entity_poly.pdbx_strand_id
1 'polypeptide(L)' 'MYATQVLALDDSGGEVLNVTVAGDPKVTVTQSVSVVGLVAIPWAQGDRSGVAFRADALTPATASGAAPSEQTRPQK' A
#
# COMPACT_ATOMS: atom_id res chain seq x y z
N MET A 1 17.05 -2.23 -7.67
CA MET A 1 16.02 -1.83 -6.68
C MET A 1 15.07 -0.88 -7.37
N TYR A 2 13.76 -1.06 -7.18
CA TYR A 2 12.72 -0.27 -7.83
C TYR A 2 11.86 0.42 -6.79
N ALA A 3 11.67 1.72 -6.94
CA ALA A 3 10.77 2.50 -6.11
C ALA A 3 9.40 2.59 -6.78
N THR A 4 8.35 2.29 -6.02
CA THR A 4 6.96 2.32 -6.46
C THR A 4 6.14 3.12 -5.46
N GLN A 5 5.32 4.04 -5.97
CA GLN A 5 4.36 4.76 -5.15
C GLN A 5 3.16 3.87 -4.85
N VAL A 6 2.84 3.73 -3.57
CA VAL A 6 1.67 3.00 -3.08
C VAL A 6 0.81 3.97 -2.30
N LEU A 7 -0.48 4.05 -2.65
CA LEU A 7 -1.46 4.79 -1.87
C LEU A 7 -2.01 3.87 -0.78
N ALA A 8 -1.70 4.18 0.48
CA ALA A 8 -2.40 3.62 1.63
C ALA A 8 -3.65 4.48 1.88
N LEU A 9 -4.80 3.85 2.06
CA LEU A 9 -6.08 4.54 2.25
C LEU A 9 -6.82 3.92 3.44
N ASP A 10 -7.28 4.76 4.35
CA ASP A 10 -8.15 4.40 5.47
C ASP A 10 -9.27 5.44 5.65
N ASP A 11 -10.00 5.35 6.76
CA ASP A 11 -11.08 6.28 7.09
C ASP A 11 -10.60 7.71 7.40
N SER A 12 -9.32 7.88 7.73
CA SER A 12 -8.70 9.16 8.04
C SER A 12 -8.13 9.86 6.80
N GLY A 13 -7.91 9.11 5.72
CA GLY A 13 -7.51 9.66 4.42
C GLY A 13 -6.52 8.75 3.68
N GLY A 14 -5.74 9.37 2.79
CA GLY A 14 -4.75 8.67 1.98
C GLY A 14 -3.33 9.21 2.18
N GLU A 15 -2.37 8.31 2.28
CA GLU A 15 -0.95 8.62 2.28
C GLU A 15 -0.26 7.91 1.11
N VAL A 16 0.64 8.62 0.42
CA VAL A 16 1.48 8.04 -0.64
C VAL A 16 2.83 7.65 -0.05
N LEU A 17 3.12 6.35 -0.05
CA LEU A 17 4.38 5.79 0.39
C LEU A 17 5.27 5.49 -0.82
N ASN A 18 6.53 5.88 -0.76
CA ASN A 18 7.53 5.47 -1.75
C ASN A 18 8.21 4.18 -1.28
N VAL A 19 7.63 3.03 -1.65
CA VAL A 19 8.09 1.69 -1.25
C VAL A 19 9.15 1.21 -2.23
N THR A 20 10.26 0.69 -1.72
CA THR A 20 11.27 0.06 -2.58
C THR A 20 11.25 -1.45 -2.47
N VAL A 21 11.27 -2.13 -3.61
CA VAL A 21 11.33 -3.59 -3.74
C VAL A 21 12.53 -4.05 -4.56
N ALA A 22 12.87 -5.32 -4.41
CA ALA A 22 13.81 -6.00 -5.28
C ALA A 22 13.14 -6.37 -6.62
N GLY A 23 13.80 -6.07 -7.74
CA GLY A 23 13.25 -6.34 -9.08
C GLY A 23 12.06 -5.46 -9.45
N ASP A 24 11.59 -5.62 -10.69
CA ASP A 24 10.39 -4.94 -11.19
C ASP A 24 9.13 -5.59 -10.59
N PRO A 25 8.26 -4.83 -9.89
CA PRO A 25 7.07 -5.40 -9.25
C PRO A 25 5.98 -5.85 -10.25
N LYS A 26 6.04 -5.44 -11.52
CA LYS A 26 5.07 -5.80 -12.58
C LYS A 26 3.61 -5.49 -12.21
N VAL A 27 3.40 -4.41 -11.46
CA VAL A 27 2.07 -3.88 -11.10
C VAL A 27 1.72 -2.68 -11.99
N THR A 28 0.43 -2.49 -12.28
CA THR A 28 -0.04 -1.34 -13.07
C THR A 28 -0.47 -0.19 -12.17
N VAL A 29 -0.50 1.04 -12.70
CA VAL A 29 -1.05 2.20 -11.98
C VAL A 29 -2.50 1.93 -11.58
N THR A 30 -2.91 2.46 -10.43
CA THR A 30 -4.24 2.28 -9.79
C THR A 30 -4.62 0.84 -9.44
N GLN A 31 -3.73 -0.14 -9.62
CA GLN A 31 -3.99 -1.52 -9.24
C GLN A 31 -3.95 -1.65 -7.71
N SER A 32 -4.95 -2.32 -7.14
CA SER A 32 -4.87 -2.74 -5.73
C SER A 32 -3.77 -3.79 -5.57
N VAL A 33 -2.89 -3.58 -4.59
CA VAL A 33 -1.74 -4.44 -4.34
C VAL A 33 -1.70 -4.86 -2.87
N SER A 34 -1.21 -6.08 -2.62
CA SER A 34 -0.76 -6.50 -1.30
C SER A 34 0.73 -6.21 -1.17
N VAL A 35 1.12 -5.63 -0.04
CA VAL A 35 2.51 -5.32 0.27
C VAL A 35 3.06 -6.42 1.18
N VAL A 36 4.05 -7.19 0.70
CA VAL A 36 4.61 -8.32 1.43
C VAL A 36 5.89 -7.91 2.14
N GLY A 37 5.98 -8.18 3.44
CA GLY A 37 7.20 -7.91 4.22
C GLY A 37 7.55 -6.43 4.33
N LEU A 38 6.55 -5.55 4.48
CA LEU A 38 6.80 -4.11 4.62
C LEU A 38 7.59 -3.81 5.89
N VAL A 39 8.72 -3.12 5.74
CA VAL A 39 9.57 -2.61 6.81
C VAL A 39 9.69 -1.10 6.69
N ALA A 40 9.47 -0.41 7.81
CA ALA A 40 9.73 1.00 7.98
C ALA A 40 11.10 1.18 8.65
N ILE A 41 12.00 1.92 8.00
CA ILE A 41 13.38 2.14 8.45
C ILE A 41 13.55 3.63 8.73
N PRO A 42 13.51 4.06 10.00
CA PRO A 42 13.82 5.42 10.37
C PRO A 42 15.27 5.76 10.04
N TRP A 43 15.51 6.97 9.56
CA TRP A 43 16.86 7.47 9.31
C TRP A 43 16.97 8.95 9.67
N ALA A 44 18.19 9.36 9.99
CA ALA A 44 18.57 10.75 10.16
C ALA A 44 19.98 10.98 9.58
N GLN A 45 20.15 12.06 8.83
CA GLN A 45 21.41 12.46 8.21
C GLN A 45 21.56 13.98 8.28
N GLY A 46 22.34 14.45 9.25
CA GLY A 46 22.42 15.88 9.57
C GLY A 46 21.04 16.41 9.97
N ASP A 47 20.62 17.51 9.36
CA ASP A 47 19.32 18.15 9.62
C ASP A 47 18.14 17.48 8.88
N ARG A 48 18.38 16.37 8.18
CA ARG A 48 17.33 15.62 7.48
C ARG A 48 16.99 14.34 8.23
N SER A 49 15.71 14.01 8.28
CA SER A 49 15.22 12.76 8.85
C SER A 49 14.01 12.26 8.07
N GLY A 50 13.72 10.98 8.19
CA GLY A 50 12.51 10.41 7.60
C GLY A 50 12.39 8.92 7.84
N VAL A 51 11.47 8.30 7.10
CA VAL A 51 11.25 6.85 7.10
C VAL A 51 11.43 6.35 5.67
N ALA A 52 12.27 5.34 5.50
CA ALA A 52 12.37 4.61 4.23
C ALA A 52 11.50 3.36 4.32
N PHE A 53 10.67 3.13 3.30
CA PHE A 53 9.82 1.94 3.22
C PHE A 53 10.44 0.91 2.26
N ARG A 54 10.58 -0.32 2.74
CA ARG A 54 11.12 -1.46 2.01
C ARG A 54 10.13 -2.61 2.08
N ALA A 55 9.94 -3.33 0.99
CA ALA A 55 9.11 -4.53 0.99
C ALA A 55 9.80 -5.65 0.19
N ASP A 56 9.43 -6.89 0.49
CA ASP A 56 9.92 -8.05 -0.25
C ASP A 56 9.27 -8.12 -1.64
N ALA A 57 7.96 -7.83 -1.71
CA ALA A 57 7.21 -7.81 -2.96
C ALA A 57 5.98 -6.88 -2.90
N LEU A 58 5.57 -6.40 -4.07
CA LEU A 58 4.25 -5.84 -4.32
C LEU A 58 3.53 -6.81 -5.26
N THR A 59 2.44 -7.41 -4.80
CA THR A 59 1.67 -8.38 -5.60
C THR A 59 0.29 -7.84 -5.89
N PRO A 60 -0.29 -8.08 -7.09
CA PRO A 60 -1.69 -7.77 -7.34
C PRO A 60 -2.58 -8.36 -6.23
N ALA A 61 -3.42 -7.53 -5.63
CA ALA A 61 -4.38 -8.01 -4.66
C ALA A 61 -5.44 -8.85 -5.41
N THR A 62 -5.52 -10.14 -5.12
CA THR A 62 -6.69 -10.92 -5.52
C THR A 62 -7.89 -10.39 -4.74
N ALA A 63 -8.99 -10.07 -5.43
CA ALA A 63 -10.22 -9.61 -4.80
C ALA A 63 -10.78 -10.69 -3.86
N SER A 64 -10.31 -10.74 -2.62
CA SER A 64 -10.94 -11.52 -1.57
C SER A 64 -12.01 -10.62 -0.94
N GLY A 65 -13.19 -10.68 -1.58
CA GLY A 65 -14.50 -10.22 -1.11
C GLY A 65 -14.55 -9.20 0.02
N ALA A 66 -14.75 -7.93 -0.34
CA ALA A 66 -15.72 -7.15 0.42
C ALA A 66 -17.08 -7.83 0.17
N ALA A 67 -17.57 -8.59 1.16
CA ALA A 67 -18.96 -9.03 1.14
C ALA A 67 -19.84 -7.76 1.04
N PRO A 68 -20.80 -7.68 0.10
CA PRO A 68 -21.80 -6.64 0.18
C PRO A 68 -22.57 -6.90 1.47
N SER A 69 -22.39 -6.05 2.47
CA SER A 69 -23.35 -5.98 3.56
C SER A 69 -24.66 -5.51 2.92
N GLU A 70 -25.52 -6.48 2.60
CA GLU A 70 -26.93 -6.30 2.33
C GLU A 70 -27.52 -5.54 3.51
N GLN A 71 -27.51 -4.22 3.41
CA GLN A 71 -28.30 -3.36 4.27
C GLN A 71 -29.74 -3.54 3.78
N THR A 72 -30.39 -4.60 4.28
CA THR A 72 -31.83 -4.78 4.27
C THR A 72 -32.45 -3.48 4.78
N ARG A 73 -32.88 -2.63 3.84
CA ARG A 73 -33.73 -1.49 4.12
C ARG A 73 -35.17 -2.01 4.11
N PRO A 74 -35.85 -2.15 5.26
CA PRO A 74 -37.28 -2.42 5.23
C PRO A 74 -37.98 -1.20 4.59
N GLN A 75 -38.70 -1.45 3.49
CA GLN A 75 -39.64 -0.49 2.92
C GLN A 75 -40.84 -0.34 3.87
N LYS A 76 -41.23 0.91 4.14
CA LYS A 76 -42.51 1.32 4.70
C LYS A 76 -43.14 2.29 3.71
#